data_AF-A0A950AHK9-F1
#
_entry.id   AF-A0A950AHK9-F1
#
_cell.length_a   1.000
_cell.length_b   1.000
_cell.length_c   1.000
_cell.angle_alpha   90.00
_cell.angle_beta   90.00
_cell.angle_gamma   90.00
#
_symmetry.space_group_name_H-M   'P 1'
#
loop_
_entity.id
_entity.type
_entity.pdbx_description
1 polymer ?
#
loop_
_entity_poly.entity_id
_entity_poly.type
_entity_poly.pdbx_seq_one_letter_code
_entity_poly.pdbx_strand_id
1 'polypeptide(L)'
;MSAPESGEPRVDSTANRSNIAIFVHSFDWFDRLKSLLARELAPTSDKLWRAFRLAIIGAIGGGLVAACHVDNELGLYQTWALVGAGPMMSPRSAGSLLIAQAFVLASSVVAARALAETPWLTIPFLFALVSLSTYWGTIYKVGAPLVLSQVPSLIIFYLLVFTPQRIGWFASGAFGGFVIAFGVLALFDNWLWPDRAEATLADSLGASLARTSSRFRQASNYYLNEDVAGRPPVPPPTSDLPTHMTLLDRAMAEGVPEFRHAALLSAITRVARINLEVDRLTVAARETVSRQIRSLLLPELGAAVKAITVALDELARELPTHIAMGALMPAAASE
;
A
#
# COMPACT_ATOMS: atom_id res chain seq x y z
N MET A 1 68.43 38.07 -37.33
CA MET A 1 68.07 36.70 -37.77
C MET A 1 67.33 36.09 -36.59
N SER A 2 66.01 36.18 -36.64
CA SER A 2 65.11 36.03 -35.49
C SER A 2 64.53 34.62 -35.47
N ALA A 3 64.59 33.95 -34.31
CA ALA A 3 64.04 32.62 -34.11
C ALA A 3 62.52 32.71 -33.81
N PRO A 4 61.70 31.75 -34.28
CA PRO A 4 60.25 31.77 -34.07
C PRO A 4 59.87 31.19 -32.70
N GLU A 5 58.92 31.86 -32.04
CA GLU A 5 58.28 31.42 -30.81
C GLU A 5 57.43 30.16 -31.05
N SER A 6 57.72 29.09 -30.29
CA SER A 6 56.92 27.88 -30.22
C SER A 6 55.74 28.08 -29.27
N GLY A 7 54.54 28.23 -29.81
CA GLY A 7 53.30 28.24 -29.02
C GLY A 7 52.90 26.83 -28.57
N GLU A 8 52.91 26.60 -27.26
CA GLU A 8 52.32 25.40 -26.66
C GLU A 8 50.77 25.47 -26.70
N PRO A 9 50.09 24.38 -27.09
CA PRO A 9 48.63 24.30 -27.04
C PRO A 9 48.14 24.16 -25.59
N ARG A 10 47.41 25.17 -25.13
CA ARG A 10 46.74 25.20 -23.81
C ARG A 10 45.57 24.20 -23.82
N VAL A 11 45.79 23.03 -23.23
CA VAL A 11 44.75 22.01 -23.03
C VAL A 11 43.79 22.48 -21.94
N ASP A 12 42.54 22.77 -22.31
CA ASP A 12 41.47 23.21 -21.40
C ASP A 12 41.07 22.09 -20.41
N SER A 13 41.59 22.18 -19.18
CA SER A 13 41.30 21.23 -18.08
C SER A 13 39.86 21.33 -17.51
N THR A 14 39.05 22.26 -18.01
CA THR A 14 37.67 22.52 -17.57
C THR A 14 36.70 21.45 -18.07
N ALA A 15 36.93 20.86 -19.25
CA ALA A 15 36.08 19.80 -19.82
C ALA A 15 36.23 18.45 -19.09
N ASN A 16 37.37 18.19 -18.44
CA ASN A 16 37.58 16.95 -17.69
C ASN A 16 36.93 16.99 -16.29
N ARG A 17 36.76 18.18 -15.70
CA ARG A 17 36.12 18.35 -14.38
C ARG A 17 34.60 18.21 -14.42
N SER A 18 33.95 18.60 -15.53
CA SER A 18 32.50 18.43 -15.69
C SER A 18 32.07 16.97 -15.83
N ASN A 19 32.85 16.15 -16.56
CA ASN A 19 32.55 14.72 -16.71
C ASN A 19 32.73 13.93 -15.40
N ILE A 20 33.68 14.32 -14.54
CA ILE A 20 33.85 13.69 -13.22
C ILE A 20 32.71 14.06 -12.27
N ALA A 21 32.20 15.30 -12.32
CA ALA A 21 31.05 15.71 -11.49
C ALA A 21 29.75 14.98 -11.86
N ILE A 22 29.53 14.68 -13.13
CA ILE A 22 28.36 13.90 -13.60
C ILE A 22 28.48 12.43 -13.16
N PHE A 23 29.69 11.86 -13.14
CA PHE A 23 29.89 10.45 -12.76
C PHE A 23 29.78 10.21 -11.25
N VAL A 24 30.19 11.17 -10.40
CA VAL A 24 30.06 11.08 -8.94
C VAL A 24 28.60 11.16 -8.48
N HIS A 25 27.74 11.93 -9.17
CA HIS A 25 26.30 11.93 -8.89
C HIS A 25 25.61 10.57 -9.18
N SER A 26 26.19 9.73 -10.04
CA SER A 26 25.62 8.43 -10.41
C SER A 26 25.82 7.33 -9.34
N PHE A 27 26.75 7.48 -8.41
CA PHE A 27 26.90 6.52 -7.30
C PHE A 27 26.02 6.87 -6.10
N ASP A 28 25.78 8.16 -5.89
CA ASP A 28 25.03 8.69 -4.74
C ASP A 28 23.54 8.29 -4.76
N TRP A 29 22.95 8.06 -5.94
CA TRP A 29 21.56 7.61 -6.05
C TRP A 29 21.39 6.12 -5.71
N PHE A 30 22.38 5.28 -6.00
CA PHE A 30 22.32 3.84 -5.66
C PHE A 30 22.38 3.65 -4.16
N ASP A 31 23.22 4.41 -3.46
CA ASP A 31 23.29 4.35 -2.00
C ASP A 31 22.03 4.93 -1.35
N ARG A 32 21.43 5.97 -1.94
CA ARG A 32 20.08 6.43 -1.55
C ARG A 32 19.03 5.34 -1.79
N LEU A 33 19.00 4.71 -2.97
CA LEU A 33 18.06 3.64 -3.27
C LEU A 33 18.23 2.46 -2.30
N LYS A 34 19.47 2.01 -2.04
CA LYS A 34 19.76 0.96 -1.05
C LYS A 34 19.31 1.37 0.34
N SER A 35 19.54 2.61 0.76
CA SER A 35 19.10 3.10 2.07
C SER A 35 17.57 3.14 2.18
N LEU A 36 16.87 3.51 1.09
CA LEU A 36 15.41 3.49 1.02
C LEU A 36 14.88 2.07 1.00
N LEU A 37 15.48 1.17 0.21
CA LEU A 37 15.11 -0.23 0.14
C LEU A 37 15.35 -0.92 1.48
N ALA A 38 16.50 -0.69 2.11
CA ALA A 38 16.82 -1.25 3.42
C ALA A 38 15.86 -0.75 4.49
N ARG A 39 15.43 0.51 4.41
CA ARG A 39 14.42 1.08 5.30
C ARG A 39 13.02 0.52 5.04
N GLU A 40 12.65 0.30 3.78
CA GLU A 40 11.36 -0.29 3.42
C GLU A 40 11.31 -1.80 3.67
N LEU A 41 12.42 -2.51 3.50
CA LEU A 41 12.54 -3.94 3.80
C LEU A 41 12.90 -4.21 5.25
N ALA A 42 13.18 -3.16 6.05
CA ALA A 42 13.48 -3.33 7.46
C ALA A 42 12.32 -4.07 8.13
N PRO A 43 12.60 -5.19 8.82
CA PRO A 43 11.57 -5.93 9.53
C PRO A 43 11.00 -5.03 10.62
N THR A 44 9.74 -4.67 10.46
CA THR A 44 8.94 -4.08 11.54
C THR A 44 8.10 -5.19 12.15
N SER A 45 7.82 -5.09 13.44
CA SER A 45 6.95 -6.05 14.14
C SER A 45 5.67 -6.30 13.35
N ASP A 46 5.02 -5.25 12.85
CA ASP A 46 3.79 -5.33 12.06
C ASP A 46 3.96 -6.04 10.71
N LYS A 47 5.07 -5.78 9.98
CA LYS A 47 5.36 -6.46 8.71
C LYS A 47 5.57 -7.95 8.93
N LEU A 48 6.29 -8.32 9.99
CA LEU A 48 6.50 -9.72 10.37
C LEU A 48 5.19 -10.37 10.80
N TRP A 49 4.38 -9.65 11.59
CA TRP A 49 3.08 -10.11 12.06
C TRP A 49 2.15 -10.40 10.87
N ARG A 50 2.04 -9.46 9.93
CA ARG A 50 1.26 -9.64 8.70
C ARG A 50 1.82 -10.76 7.83
N ALA A 51 3.12 -10.83 7.61
CA ALA A 51 3.73 -11.91 6.83
C ALA A 51 3.45 -13.29 7.43
N PHE A 52 3.54 -13.40 8.76
CA PHE A 52 3.20 -14.62 9.50
C PHE A 52 1.73 -14.99 9.36
N ARG A 53 0.82 -14.01 9.48
CA ARG A 53 -0.61 -14.19 9.23
C ARG A 53 -0.86 -14.78 7.84
N LEU A 54 -0.31 -14.14 6.81
CA LEU A 54 -0.48 -14.55 5.41
C LEU A 54 0.07 -15.96 5.17
N ALA A 55 1.24 -16.27 5.76
CA ALA A 55 1.85 -17.60 5.67
C ALA A 55 0.98 -18.68 6.32
N ILE A 56 0.39 -18.41 7.49
CA ILE A 56 -0.53 -19.35 8.17
C ILE A 56 -1.79 -19.58 7.32
N ILE A 57 -2.41 -18.51 6.83
CA ILE A 57 -3.64 -18.62 6.03
C ILE A 57 -3.35 -19.43 4.76
N GLY A 58 -2.23 -19.13 4.07
CA GLY A 58 -1.79 -19.86 2.89
C GLY A 58 -1.48 -21.33 3.20
N ALA A 59 -0.79 -21.63 4.30
CA ALA A 59 -0.46 -22.99 4.69
C ALA A 59 -1.70 -23.82 5.05
N ILE A 60 -2.64 -23.25 5.79
CA ILE A 60 -3.91 -23.92 6.16
C ILE A 60 -4.77 -24.11 4.92
N GLY A 61 -4.93 -23.09 4.08
CA GLY A 61 -5.70 -23.23 2.84
C GLY A 61 -5.09 -24.26 1.90
N GLY A 62 -3.77 -24.27 1.73
CA GLY A 62 -3.06 -25.31 0.98
C GLY A 62 -3.24 -26.71 1.58
N GLY A 63 -3.16 -26.84 2.90
CA GLY A 63 -3.41 -28.09 3.61
C GLY A 63 -4.84 -28.59 3.44
N LEU A 64 -5.83 -27.71 3.45
CA LEU A 64 -7.25 -28.05 3.22
C LEU A 64 -7.50 -28.47 1.77
N VAL A 65 -6.92 -27.76 0.80
CA VAL A 65 -6.97 -28.14 -0.63
C VAL A 65 -6.41 -29.55 -0.83
N ALA A 66 -5.24 -29.84 -0.22
CA ALA A 66 -4.63 -31.16 -0.26
C ALA A 66 -5.48 -32.23 0.44
N ALA A 67 -5.98 -31.95 1.66
CA ALA A 67 -6.78 -32.89 2.44
C ALA A 67 -8.11 -33.24 1.75
N CYS A 68 -8.73 -32.27 1.08
CA CYS A 68 -9.96 -32.46 0.33
C CYS A 68 -9.74 -33.12 -1.05
N HIS A 69 -8.49 -33.48 -1.39
CA HIS A 69 -8.12 -34.04 -2.69
C HIS A 69 -8.68 -33.21 -3.86
N VAL A 70 -8.58 -31.88 -3.74
CA VAL A 70 -8.94 -30.99 -4.84
C VAL A 70 -7.86 -31.15 -5.89
N ASP A 71 -8.13 -31.97 -6.90
CA ASP A 71 -7.25 -32.28 -8.05
C ASP A 71 -7.08 -31.06 -8.98
N ASN A 72 -6.57 -29.95 -8.44
CA ASN A 72 -6.32 -28.73 -9.18
C ASN A 72 -5.20 -27.91 -8.52
N GLU A 73 -4.09 -27.75 -9.23
CA GLU A 73 -2.96 -26.90 -8.82
C GLU A 73 -3.37 -25.44 -8.57
N LEU A 74 -4.50 -25.01 -9.13
CA LEU A 74 -5.05 -23.67 -8.93
C LEU A 74 -5.62 -23.44 -7.54
N GLY A 75 -6.00 -24.48 -6.77
CA GLY A 75 -6.58 -24.27 -5.44
C GLY A 75 -5.59 -23.56 -4.50
N LEU A 76 -4.31 -23.94 -4.56
CA LEU A 76 -3.24 -23.28 -3.82
C LEU A 76 -2.98 -21.86 -4.35
N TYR A 77 -2.94 -21.70 -5.68
CA TYR A 77 -2.76 -20.39 -6.30
C TYR A 77 -3.89 -19.41 -5.95
N GLN A 78 -5.15 -19.86 -5.98
CA GLN A 78 -6.33 -19.07 -5.62
C GLN A 78 -6.26 -18.62 -4.16
N THR A 79 -5.90 -19.54 -3.25
CA THR A 79 -5.70 -19.21 -1.84
C THR A 79 -4.61 -18.15 -1.68
N TRP A 80 -3.45 -18.34 -2.30
CA TRP A 80 -2.33 -17.40 -2.20
C TRP A 80 -2.64 -16.03 -2.81
N ALA A 81 -3.25 -16.02 -3.99
CA ALA A 81 -3.62 -14.80 -4.71
C ALA A 81 -4.67 -13.98 -3.95
N LEU A 82 -5.61 -14.64 -3.25
CA LEU A 82 -6.60 -13.96 -2.44
C LEU A 82 -6.03 -13.47 -1.10
N VAL A 83 -5.14 -14.25 -0.48
CA VAL A 83 -4.46 -13.87 0.76
C VAL A 83 -3.65 -12.58 0.60
N GLY A 84 -2.97 -12.40 -0.55
CA GLY A 84 -2.25 -11.16 -0.87
C GLY A 84 -3.13 -10.00 -1.32
N ALA A 85 -4.40 -10.24 -1.67
CA ALA A 85 -5.26 -9.27 -2.35
C ALA A 85 -6.19 -8.53 -1.39
N GLY A 86 -5.68 -7.43 -0.82
CA GLY A 86 -6.51 -6.32 -0.39
C GLY A 86 -7.43 -6.59 0.81
N PRO A 87 -8.68 -6.10 0.82
CA PRO A 87 -9.53 -5.90 2.01
C PRO A 87 -9.96 -7.17 2.74
N MET A 88 -10.32 -7.03 4.02
CA MET A 88 -10.96 -8.12 4.77
C MET A 88 -12.22 -8.62 4.05
N MET A 89 -12.33 -9.94 3.93
CA MET A 89 -13.44 -10.57 3.25
C MET A 89 -14.58 -10.86 4.23
N SER A 90 -15.71 -10.15 4.07
CA SER A 90 -16.92 -10.47 4.83
C SER A 90 -17.56 -11.79 4.35
N PRO A 91 -18.30 -12.53 5.18
CA PRO A 91 -18.96 -13.77 4.76
C PRO A 91 -19.97 -13.54 3.63
N ARG A 92 -20.61 -12.36 3.61
CA ARG A 92 -21.52 -11.97 2.52
C ARG A 92 -20.77 -11.73 1.22
N SER A 93 -19.63 -11.03 1.28
CA SER A 93 -18.77 -10.81 0.11
C SER A 93 -18.23 -12.14 -0.42
N ALA A 94 -17.70 -13.01 0.46
CA ALA A 94 -17.28 -14.35 0.13
C ALA A 94 -18.39 -15.16 -0.55
N GLY A 95 -19.61 -15.15 0.01
CA GLY A 95 -20.77 -15.81 -0.58
C GLY A 95 -21.14 -15.25 -1.97
N SER A 96 -21.16 -13.92 -2.12
CA SER A 96 -21.47 -13.28 -3.41
C SER A 96 -20.43 -13.60 -4.48
N LEU A 97 -19.14 -13.63 -4.12
CA LEU A 97 -18.06 -13.98 -5.02
C LEU A 97 -18.07 -15.47 -5.36
N LEU A 98 -18.43 -16.35 -4.42
CA LEU A 98 -18.65 -17.77 -4.69
C LEU A 98 -19.77 -18.00 -5.71
N ILE A 99 -20.90 -17.30 -5.54
CA ILE A 99 -22.03 -17.40 -6.49
C ILE A 99 -21.61 -16.88 -7.87
N ALA A 100 -20.91 -15.75 -7.93
CA ALA A 100 -20.38 -15.22 -9.17
C ALA A 100 -19.41 -16.20 -9.85
N GLN A 101 -18.51 -16.83 -9.08
CA GLN A 101 -17.58 -17.82 -9.63
C GLN A 101 -18.28 -19.08 -10.12
N ALA A 102 -19.29 -19.58 -9.40
CA ALA A 102 -20.12 -20.69 -9.88
C ALA A 102 -20.75 -20.36 -11.24
N PHE A 103 -21.29 -19.15 -11.39
CA PHE A 103 -21.89 -18.70 -12.64
C PHE A 103 -20.86 -18.57 -13.78
N VAL A 104 -19.69 -18.01 -13.50
CA VAL A 104 -18.60 -17.86 -14.48
C VAL A 104 -18.09 -19.23 -14.94
N LEU A 105 -17.85 -20.16 -14.02
CA LEU A 105 -17.40 -21.51 -14.35
C LEU A 105 -18.47 -22.27 -15.15
N ALA A 106 -19.74 -22.23 -14.72
CA ALA A 106 -20.83 -22.88 -15.44
C ALA A 106 -20.99 -22.31 -16.87
N SER A 107 -20.96 -20.98 -17.01
CA SER A 107 -21.01 -20.31 -18.32
C SER A 107 -19.82 -20.67 -19.19
N SER A 108 -18.62 -20.80 -18.60
CA SER A 108 -17.41 -21.20 -19.33
C SER A 108 -17.50 -22.63 -19.86
N VAL A 109 -18.04 -23.57 -19.08
CA VAL A 109 -18.27 -24.96 -19.55
C VAL A 109 -19.29 -24.99 -20.69
N VAL A 110 -20.39 -24.24 -20.57
CA VAL A 110 -21.41 -24.15 -21.63
C VAL A 110 -20.81 -23.53 -22.91
N ALA A 111 -20.07 -22.43 -22.78
CA ALA A 111 -19.39 -21.78 -23.90
C ALA A 111 -18.35 -22.71 -24.54
N ALA A 112 -17.58 -23.45 -23.73
CA ALA A 112 -16.62 -24.42 -24.24
C ALA A 112 -17.29 -25.51 -25.08
N ARG A 113 -18.48 -25.99 -24.67
CA ARG A 113 -19.27 -26.93 -25.46
C ARG A 113 -19.68 -26.34 -26.81
N ALA A 114 -20.17 -25.11 -26.85
CA ALA A 114 -20.54 -24.45 -28.11
C ALA A 114 -19.33 -24.22 -29.04
N LEU A 115 -18.18 -23.87 -28.46
CA LEU A 115 -16.93 -23.70 -29.19
C LEU A 115 -16.34 -25.02 -29.70
N ALA A 116 -16.67 -26.15 -29.08
CA ALA A 116 -16.27 -27.48 -29.56
C ALA A 116 -16.80 -27.74 -30.98
N GLU A 117 -18.00 -27.23 -31.27
CA GLU A 117 -18.66 -27.38 -32.58
C GLU A 117 -18.13 -26.36 -33.61
N THR A 118 -17.47 -25.28 -33.15
CA THR A 118 -17.03 -24.16 -33.97
C THR A 118 -15.59 -23.71 -33.64
N PRO A 119 -14.57 -24.57 -33.87
CA PRO A 119 -13.21 -24.34 -33.39
C PRO A 119 -12.55 -23.06 -33.94
N TRP A 120 -12.93 -22.59 -35.14
CA TRP A 120 -12.41 -21.34 -35.70
C TRP A 120 -12.87 -20.08 -34.94
N LEU A 121 -13.94 -20.18 -34.13
CA LEU A 121 -14.42 -19.08 -33.29
C LEU A 121 -13.72 -19.00 -31.92
N THR A 122 -12.89 -19.99 -31.57
CA THR A 122 -12.21 -20.04 -30.25
C THR A 122 -11.32 -18.82 -30.00
N ILE A 123 -10.42 -18.50 -30.94
CA ILE A 123 -9.51 -17.35 -30.84
C ILE A 123 -10.26 -16.01 -30.74
N PRO A 124 -11.20 -15.66 -31.66
CA PRO A 124 -11.91 -14.40 -31.55
C PRO A 124 -12.79 -14.31 -30.29
N PHE A 125 -13.37 -15.43 -29.84
CA PHE A 125 -14.11 -15.47 -28.60
C PHE A 125 -13.22 -15.20 -27.38
N LEU A 126 -12.06 -15.86 -27.29
CA LEU A 126 -11.11 -15.63 -26.21
C LEU A 126 -10.61 -14.18 -26.18
N PHE A 127 -10.31 -13.61 -27.35
CA PHE A 127 -9.93 -12.21 -27.47
C PHE A 127 -11.03 -11.28 -26.95
N ALA A 128 -12.29 -11.51 -27.36
CA ALA A 128 -13.42 -10.73 -26.90
C ALA A 128 -13.63 -10.86 -25.38
N LEU A 129 -13.57 -12.09 -24.85
CA LEU A 129 -13.75 -12.37 -23.43
C LEU A 129 -12.68 -11.66 -22.58
N VAL A 130 -11.38 -11.82 -22.92
CA VAL A 130 -10.28 -11.20 -22.18
C VAL A 130 -10.33 -9.68 -22.29
N SER A 131 -10.59 -9.14 -23.48
CA SER A 131 -10.67 -7.69 -23.69
C SER A 131 -11.83 -7.09 -22.89
N LEU A 132 -13.02 -7.69 -22.98
CA LEU A 132 -14.23 -7.19 -22.30
C LEU A 132 -14.10 -7.31 -20.78
N SER A 133 -13.61 -8.44 -20.29
CA SER A 133 -13.39 -8.65 -18.84
C SER A 133 -12.32 -7.70 -18.30
N THR A 134 -11.22 -7.45 -19.02
CA THR A 134 -10.18 -6.48 -18.64
C THR A 134 -10.70 -5.04 -18.65
N TYR A 135 -11.48 -4.69 -19.68
CA TYR A 135 -12.13 -3.39 -19.77
C TYR A 135 -13.06 -3.13 -18.58
N TRP A 136 -13.94 -4.09 -18.26
CA TRP A 136 -14.80 -3.99 -17.07
C TRP A 136 -14.03 -4.01 -15.76
N GLY A 137 -12.97 -4.82 -15.66
CA GLY A 137 -12.08 -4.82 -14.49
C GLY A 137 -11.47 -3.47 -14.20
N THR A 138 -11.09 -2.76 -15.25
CA THR A 138 -10.49 -1.43 -15.14
C THR A 138 -11.51 -0.40 -14.70
N ILE A 139 -12.73 -0.44 -15.26
CA ILE A 139 -13.82 0.49 -14.91
C ILE A 139 -14.29 0.30 -13.47
N TYR A 140 -14.53 -0.95 -13.07
CA TYR A 140 -15.10 -1.27 -11.76
C TYR A 140 -14.04 -1.57 -10.69
N LYS A 141 -12.74 -1.46 -11.02
CA LYS A 141 -11.60 -1.71 -10.13
C LYS A 141 -11.64 -3.08 -9.42
N VAL A 142 -12.15 -4.12 -10.10
CA VAL A 142 -12.38 -5.47 -9.52
C VAL A 142 -11.11 -6.34 -9.49
N GLY A 143 -9.93 -5.72 -9.41
CA GLY A 143 -8.61 -6.28 -9.74
C GLY A 143 -8.43 -7.80 -9.51
N ALA A 144 -8.25 -8.22 -8.27
CA ALA A 144 -7.93 -9.62 -7.96
C ALA A 144 -9.09 -10.61 -8.21
N PRO A 145 -10.35 -10.35 -7.82
CA PRO A 145 -11.46 -11.25 -8.15
C PRO A 145 -11.65 -11.45 -9.65
N LEU A 146 -11.38 -10.44 -10.48
CA LEU A 146 -11.44 -10.58 -11.93
C LEU A 146 -10.40 -11.58 -12.44
N VAL A 147 -9.13 -11.40 -12.05
CA VAL A 147 -8.03 -12.30 -12.47
C VAL A 147 -8.33 -13.74 -12.06
N LEU A 148 -8.83 -13.91 -10.83
CA LEU A 148 -9.24 -15.20 -10.31
C LEU A 148 -10.38 -15.83 -11.11
N SER A 149 -11.26 -15.04 -11.70
CA SER A 149 -12.33 -15.54 -12.57
C SER A 149 -11.81 -15.88 -13.98
N GLN A 150 -10.89 -15.06 -14.51
CA GLN A 150 -10.33 -15.24 -15.85
C GLN A 150 -9.46 -16.49 -15.96
N VAL A 151 -8.57 -16.75 -14.99
CA VAL A 151 -7.60 -17.85 -15.09
C VAL A 151 -8.27 -19.23 -15.23
N PRO A 152 -9.22 -19.65 -14.37
CA PRO A 152 -9.91 -20.92 -14.53
C PRO A 152 -10.73 -21.00 -15.82
N SER A 153 -11.34 -19.88 -16.24
CA SER A 153 -12.12 -19.82 -17.48
C SER A 153 -11.22 -20.08 -18.69
N LEU A 154 -10.05 -19.43 -18.76
CA LEU A 154 -9.06 -19.66 -19.79
C LEU A 154 -8.57 -21.12 -19.80
N ILE A 155 -8.39 -21.72 -18.62
CA ILE A 155 -7.97 -23.12 -18.53
C ILE A 155 -9.06 -24.07 -19.02
N ILE A 156 -10.35 -23.78 -18.77
CA ILE A 156 -11.46 -24.55 -19.36
C ILE A 156 -11.39 -24.51 -20.89
N PHE A 157 -11.16 -23.33 -21.49
CA PHE A 157 -11.03 -23.21 -22.94
C PHE A 157 -9.75 -23.86 -23.49
N TYR A 158 -8.66 -23.85 -22.72
CA TYR A 158 -7.46 -24.60 -23.07
C TYR A 158 -7.72 -26.12 -23.05
N LEU A 159 -8.36 -26.63 -22.00
CA LEU A 159 -8.72 -28.05 -21.87
C LEU A 159 -9.67 -28.53 -22.96
N LEU A 160 -10.51 -27.64 -23.51
CA LEU A 160 -11.34 -27.96 -24.67
C LEU A 160 -10.52 -28.48 -25.86
N VAL A 161 -9.35 -27.88 -26.11
CA VAL A 161 -8.49 -28.23 -27.24
C VAL A 161 -7.72 -29.54 -26.99
N PHE A 162 -7.26 -29.75 -25.76
CA PHE A 162 -6.31 -30.83 -25.45
C PHE A 162 -6.92 -32.03 -24.73
N THR A 163 -7.93 -31.84 -23.88
CA THR A 163 -8.51 -32.91 -23.04
C THR A 163 -9.96 -32.60 -22.63
N PRO A 164 -10.92 -32.64 -23.57
CA PRO A 164 -12.30 -32.21 -23.31
C PRO A 164 -13.02 -33.09 -22.28
N GLN A 165 -12.61 -34.36 -22.11
CA GLN A 165 -13.24 -35.27 -21.15
C GLN A 165 -13.03 -34.85 -19.68
N ARG A 166 -12.03 -34.00 -19.40
CA ARG A 166 -11.67 -33.57 -18.03
C ARG A 166 -12.27 -32.22 -17.63
N ILE A 167 -12.98 -31.53 -18.52
CA ILE A 167 -13.49 -30.18 -18.26
C ILE A 167 -14.39 -30.13 -17.01
N GLY A 168 -15.31 -31.10 -16.87
CA GLY A 168 -16.23 -31.14 -15.72
C GLY A 168 -15.50 -31.34 -14.39
N TRP A 169 -14.56 -32.29 -14.36
CA TRP A 169 -13.73 -32.54 -13.18
C TRP A 169 -12.90 -31.32 -12.81
N PHE A 170 -12.25 -30.68 -13.78
CA PHE A 170 -11.48 -29.47 -13.55
C PHE A 170 -12.33 -28.32 -13.02
N ALA A 171 -13.51 -28.07 -13.61
CA ALA A 171 -14.41 -27.01 -13.15
C ALA A 171 -14.89 -27.26 -11.71
N SER A 172 -15.20 -28.51 -11.37
CA SER A 172 -15.57 -28.89 -10.00
C SER A 172 -14.43 -28.70 -9.00
N GLY A 173 -13.19 -29.07 -9.38
CA GLY A 173 -12.00 -28.86 -8.56
C GLY A 173 -11.67 -27.37 -8.39
N ALA A 174 -11.77 -26.57 -9.47
CA ALA A 174 -11.59 -25.12 -9.40
C ALA A 174 -12.62 -24.46 -8.46
N PHE A 175 -13.88 -24.90 -8.52
CA PHE A 175 -14.92 -24.42 -7.61
C PHE A 175 -14.65 -24.83 -6.16
N GLY A 176 -14.24 -26.08 -5.92
CA GLY A 176 -13.80 -26.55 -4.59
C GLY A 176 -12.65 -25.72 -4.03
N GLY A 177 -11.67 -25.36 -4.87
CA GLY A 177 -10.60 -24.44 -4.54
C GLY A 177 -11.11 -23.07 -4.08
N PHE A 178 -12.07 -22.48 -4.80
CA PHE A 178 -12.71 -21.22 -4.39
C PHE A 178 -13.45 -21.32 -3.06
N VAL A 179 -14.20 -22.41 -2.84
CA VAL A 179 -14.91 -22.64 -1.57
C VAL A 179 -13.94 -22.66 -0.40
N ILE A 180 -12.83 -23.39 -0.53
CA ILE A 180 -11.81 -23.45 0.50
C ILE A 180 -11.14 -22.08 0.67
N ALA A 181 -10.70 -21.44 -0.41
CA ALA A 181 -9.97 -20.18 -0.33
C ALA A 181 -10.83 -19.07 0.31
N PHE A 182 -12.05 -18.85 -0.18
CA PHE A 182 -12.96 -17.85 0.36
C PHE A 182 -13.45 -18.21 1.78
N GLY A 183 -13.68 -19.50 2.05
CA GLY A 183 -14.08 -19.97 3.38
C GLY A 183 -13.00 -19.73 4.43
N VAL A 184 -11.75 -20.07 4.11
CA VAL A 184 -10.60 -19.84 4.98
C VAL A 184 -10.38 -18.34 5.21
N LEU A 185 -10.43 -17.52 4.16
CA LEU A 185 -10.30 -16.07 4.28
C LEU A 185 -11.39 -15.45 5.14
N ALA A 186 -12.66 -15.78 4.86
CA ALA A 186 -13.77 -15.30 5.69
C ALA A 186 -13.63 -15.78 7.13
N LEU A 187 -13.14 -17.00 7.36
CA LEU A 187 -12.91 -17.54 8.70
C LEU A 187 -11.86 -16.73 9.47
N PHE A 188 -10.71 -16.49 8.83
CA PHE A 188 -9.60 -15.75 9.42
C PHE A 188 -9.90 -14.28 9.59
N ASP A 189 -10.50 -13.64 8.60
CA ASP A 189 -10.82 -12.22 8.67
C ASP A 189 -11.90 -11.94 9.72
N ASN A 190 -12.91 -12.79 9.89
CA ASN A 190 -14.03 -12.45 10.78
C ASN A 190 -13.88 -12.98 12.21
N TRP A 191 -13.24 -14.14 12.41
CA TRP A 191 -13.23 -14.79 13.72
C TRP A 191 -11.85 -15.03 14.31
N LEU A 192 -10.87 -15.55 13.55
CA LEU A 192 -9.57 -15.91 14.13
C LEU A 192 -8.64 -14.71 14.26
N TRP A 193 -8.58 -13.86 13.24
CA TRP A 193 -7.59 -12.79 13.14
C TRP A 193 -8.11 -11.55 12.42
N PRO A 194 -9.10 -10.83 13.00
CA PRO A 194 -9.62 -9.61 12.39
C PRO A 194 -8.53 -8.52 12.31
N ASP A 195 -8.25 -8.03 11.11
CA ASP A 195 -7.32 -6.92 10.81
C ASP A 195 -8.07 -5.80 10.10
N ARG A 196 -8.89 -5.06 10.85
CA ARG A 196 -9.75 -4.00 10.30
C ARG A 196 -8.90 -2.84 9.79
N ALA A 197 -9.03 -2.51 8.51
CA ALA A 197 -8.23 -1.47 7.88
C ALA A 197 -8.40 -0.11 8.55
N GLU A 198 -9.61 0.20 9.03
CA GLU A 198 -9.89 1.44 9.75
C GLU A 198 -9.11 1.57 11.07
N ALA A 199 -9.08 0.51 11.88
CA ALA A 199 -8.34 0.53 13.16
C ALA A 199 -6.84 0.66 12.89
N THR A 200 -6.33 -0.12 11.94
CA THR A 200 -4.94 -0.07 11.49
C THR A 200 -4.57 1.30 10.91
N LEU A 201 -5.49 1.96 10.19
CA LEU A 201 -5.30 3.33 9.70
C LEU A 201 -5.23 4.32 10.86
N ALA A 202 -6.15 4.23 11.83
CA ALA A 202 -6.18 5.11 12.99
C ALA A 202 -4.89 5.01 13.82
N ASP A 203 -4.42 3.78 14.07
CA ASP A 203 -3.15 3.52 14.75
C ASP A 203 -1.95 4.05 13.94
N SER A 204 -1.95 3.86 12.62
CA SER A 204 -0.89 4.38 11.75
C SER A 204 -0.82 5.91 11.74
N LEU A 205 -1.97 6.58 11.78
CA LEU A 205 -2.07 8.04 11.86
C LEU A 205 -1.58 8.56 13.21
N GLY A 206 -1.99 7.92 14.32
CA GLY A 206 -1.50 8.23 15.67
C GLY A 206 0.01 8.06 15.79
N ALA A 207 0.55 6.95 15.27
CA ALA A 207 1.99 6.70 15.23
C ALA A 207 2.74 7.71 14.36
N SER A 208 2.18 8.10 13.20
CA SER A 208 2.75 9.15 12.34
C SER A 208 2.82 10.48 13.09
N LEU A 209 1.74 10.86 13.78
CA LEU A 209 1.67 12.10 14.54
C LEU A 209 2.61 12.10 15.76
N ALA A 210 2.76 10.98 16.46
CA ALA A 210 3.73 10.84 17.55
C ALA A 210 5.18 11.00 17.07
N ARG A 211 5.52 10.41 15.90
CA ARG A 211 6.83 10.63 15.26
C ARG A 211 7.04 12.12 14.91
N THR A 212 6.00 12.77 14.40
CA THR A 212 6.04 14.19 14.04
C THR A 212 6.18 15.09 15.26
N SER A 213 5.47 14.82 16.36
CA SER A 213 5.65 15.51 17.64
C SER A 213 7.09 15.38 18.15
N SER A 214 7.66 14.16 18.10
CA SER A 214 9.06 13.93 18.48
C SER A 214 10.04 14.74 17.61
N ARG A 215 9.82 14.81 16.30
CA ARG A 215 10.67 15.61 15.39
C ARG A 215 10.54 17.10 15.66
N PHE A 216 9.32 17.58 15.86
CA PHE A 216 9.06 18.97 16.24
C PHE A 216 9.82 19.32 17.52
N ARG A 217 9.72 18.50 18.57
CA ARG A 217 10.45 18.69 19.83
C ARG A 217 11.96 18.73 19.63
N GLN A 218 12.51 17.86 18.79
CA GLN A 218 13.95 17.86 18.46
C GLN A 218 14.36 19.13 17.72
N ALA A 219 13.60 19.55 16.71
CA ALA A 219 13.87 20.76 15.93
C ALA A 219 13.77 22.02 16.80
N SER A 220 12.75 22.12 17.65
CA SER A 220 12.58 23.24 18.57
C SER A 220 13.68 23.28 19.63
N ASN A 221 14.07 22.13 20.20
CA ASN A 221 15.17 22.05 21.15
C ASN A 221 16.50 22.48 20.52
N TYR A 222 16.76 22.08 19.27
CA TYR A 222 17.93 22.53 18.52
C TYR A 222 17.92 24.04 18.26
N TYR A 223 16.77 24.58 17.84
CA TYR A 223 16.65 26.01 17.58
C TYR A 223 16.84 26.87 18.85
N LEU A 224 16.23 26.45 19.96
CA LEU A 224 16.27 27.17 21.24
C LEU A 224 17.59 26.98 21.99
N ASN A 225 18.20 25.79 21.92
CA ASN A 225 19.37 25.40 22.70
C ASN A 225 20.45 24.79 21.81
N GLU A 226 20.89 25.52 20.77
CA GLU A 226 21.86 25.04 19.77
C GLU A 226 23.18 24.52 20.39
N ASP A 227 23.62 25.10 21.51
CA ASP A 227 24.87 24.73 22.17
C ASP A 227 24.78 23.39 22.94
N VAL A 228 23.57 22.89 23.21
CA VAL A 228 23.31 21.68 24.03
C VAL A 228 22.65 20.57 23.21
N ALA A 229 21.82 20.93 22.23
CA ALA A 229 21.03 19.98 21.46
C ALA A 229 21.77 19.54 20.18
N GLY A 230 21.84 18.23 19.96
CA GLY A 230 22.37 17.66 18.70
C GLY A 230 21.53 18.08 17.49
N ARG A 231 22.19 18.24 16.33
CA ARG A 231 21.52 18.62 15.08
C ARG A 231 20.41 17.62 14.73
N PRO A 232 19.17 18.07 14.45
CA PRO A 232 18.09 17.16 14.14
C PRO A 232 18.36 16.41 12.83
N PRO A 233 17.93 15.13 12.73
CA PRO A 233 18.07 14.36 11.50
C PRO A 233 17.29 15.01 10.36
N VAL A 234 17.78 14.83 9.13
CA VAL A 234 17.08 15.32 7.94
C VAL A 234 15.72 14.62 7.84
N PRO A 235 14.62 15.34 7.56
CA PRO A 235 13.33 14.73 7.29
C PRO A 235 13.44 13.63 6.22
N PRO A 236 12.68 12.54 6.35
CA PRO A 236 12.66 11.51 5.33
C PRO A 236 12.14 12.10 4.00
N PRO A 237 12.70 11.70 2.85
CA PRO A 237 12.20 12.16 1.54
C PRO A 237 10.86 11.52 1.16
N THR A 238 10.40 10.51 1.92
CA THR A 238 9.18 9.76 1.65
C THR A 238 8.07 10.17 2.62
N SER A 239 6.88 10.39 2.06
CA SER A 239 5.65 10.67 2.80
C SER A 239 4.92 9.37 3.14
N ASP A 240 4.35 9.29 4.34
CA ASP A 240 3.46 8.18 4.76
C ASP A 240 2.08 8.23 4.04
N LEU A 241 1.81 9.31 3.27
CA LEU A 241 0.52 9.56 2.61
C LEU A 241 0.05 8.42 1.69
N PRO A 242 0.88 7.86 0.78
CA PRO A 242 0.42 6.76 -0.08
C PRO A 242 -0.04 5.55 0.74
N THR A 243 0.68 5.23 1.82
CA THR A 243 0.29 4.15 2.73
C THR A 243 -1.06 4.43 3.39
N HIS A 244 -1.28 5.64 3.91
CA HIS A 244 -2.57 6.02 4.49
C HIS A 244 -3.72 5.97 3.47
N MET A 245 -3.47 6.37 2.21
CA MET A 245 -4.45 6.28 1.14
C MET A 245 -4.78 4.83 0.77
N THR A 246 -3.78 3.94 0.71
CA THR A 246 -4.06 2.50 0.46
C THR A 246 -4.87 1.85 1.58
N LEU A 247 -4.66 2.27 2.84
CA LEU A 247 -5.46 1.82 3.97
C LEU A 247 -6.88 2.40 3.95
N LEU A 248 -7.05 3.63 3.47
CA LEU A 248 -8.36 4.23 3.26
C LEU A 248 -9.15 3.49 2.17
N ASP A 249 -8.52 3.22 1.03
CA ASP A 249 -9.13 2.44 -0.06
C ASP A 249 -9.52 1.04 0.42
N ARG A 250 -8.67 0.41 1.23
CA ARG A 250 -8.96 -0.87 1.88
C ARG A 250 -10.16 -0.77 2.82
N ALA A 251 -10.22 0.25 3.67
CA ALA A 251 -11.33 0.47 4.59
C ALA A 251 -12.67 0.72 3.85
N MET A 252 -12.63 1.45 2.72
CA MET A 252 -13.80 1.58 1.85
C MET A 252 -14.27 0.25 1.30
N ALA A 253 -13.34 -0.59 0.84
CA ALA A 253 -13.69 -1.91 0.30
C ALA A 253 -14.20 -2.89 1.38
N GLU A 254 -13.85 -2.66 2.65
CA GLU A 254 -14.41 -3.37 3.82
C GLU A 254 -15.84 -2.91 4.19
N GLY A 255 -16.37 -1.87 3.51
CA GLY A 255 -17.74 -1.40 3.68
C GLY A 255 -17.91 -0.27 4.70
N VAL A 256 -16.85 0.51 4.96
CA VAL A 256 -16.96 1.72 5.79
C VAL A 256 -17.93 2.72 5.14
N PRO A 257 -18.91 3.28 5.88
CA PRO A 257 -19.89 4.22 5.33
C PRO A 257 -19.23 5.51 4.83
N GLU A 258 -19.82 6.15 3.81
CA GLU A 258 -19.28 7.33 3.13
C GLU A 258 -18.91 8.48 4.07
N PHE A 259 -19.72 8.69 5.11
CA PHE A 259 -19.47 9.68 6.14
C PHE A 259 -18.15 9.42 6.90
N ARG A 260 -17.90 8.17 7.30
CA ARG A 260 -16.66 7.79 7.98
C ARG A 260 -15.46 7.86 7.03
N HIS A 261 -15.66 7.57 5.75
CA HIS A 261 -14.64 7.80 4.73
C HIS A 261 -14.22 9.29 4.66
N ALA A 262 -15.17 10.22 4.62
CA ALA A 262 -14.86 11.65 4.64
C ALA A 262 -14.11 12.09 5.91
N ALA A 263 -14.50 11.54 7.07
CA ALA A 263 -13.82 11.78 8.34
C ALA A 263 -12.35 11.27 8.32
N LEU A 264 -12.12 10.06 7.84
CA LEU A 264 -10.78 9.47 7.70
C LEU A 264 -9.92 10.24 6.70
N LEU A 265 -10.49 10.63 5.55
CA LEU A 265 -9.79 11.43 4.54
C LEU A 265 -9.38 12.81 5.10
N SER A 266 -10.24 13.44 5.89
CA SER A 266 -9.96 14.69 6.60
C SER A 266 -8.82 14.52 7.61
N ALA A 267 -8.83 13.43 8.38
CA ALA A 267 -7.76 13.09 9.31
C ALA A 267 -6.41 12.87 8.60
N ILE A 268 -6.39 12.10 7.51
CA ILE A 268 -5.20 11.88 6.68
C ILE A 268 -4.65 13.20 6.16
N THR A 269 -5.51 14.06 5.60
CA THR A 269 -5.12 15.37 5.05
C THR A 269 -4.55 16.27 6.14
N ARG A 270 -5.16 16.29 7.33
CA ARG A 270 -4.69 17.08 8.47
C ARG A 270 -3.31 16.60 8.95
N VAL A 271 -3.12 15.30 9.12
CA VAL A 271 -1.82 14.73 9.52
C VAL A 271 -0.74 15.00 8.46
N ALA A 272 -1.07 14.82 7.17
CA ALA A 272 -0.14 15.12 6.09
C ALA A 272 0.30 16.59 6.08
N ARG A 273 -0.64 17.52 6.31
CA ARG A 273 -0.31 18.95 6.41
C ARG A 273 0.57 19.25 7.62
N ILE A 274 0.27 18.70 8.79
CA ILE A 274 1.10 18.87 10.00
C ILE A 274 2.52 18.35 9.74
N ASN A 275 2.66 17.17 9.13
CA ASN A 275 3.96 16.58 8.80
C ASN A 275 4.77 17.51 7.90
N LEU A 276 4.15 18.06 6.83
CA LEU A 276 4.82 18.99 5.93
C LEU A 276 5.29 20.26 6.64
N GLU A 277 4.48 20.85 7.52
CA GLU A 277 4.89 22.05 8.25
C GLU A 277 6.02 21.76 9.25
N VAL A 278 5.98 20.62 9.94
CA VAL A 278 7.08 20.22 10.85
C VAL A 278 8.37 19.92 10.08
N ASP A 279 8.28 19.31 8.89
CA ASP A 279 9.45 19.07 8.05
C ASP A 279 10.06 20.39 7.56
N ARG A 280 9.22 21.36 7.14
CA ARG A 280 9.67 22.73 6.80
C ARG A 280 10.32 23.43 7.98
N LEU A 281 9.72 23.34 9.17
CA LEU A 281 10.29 23.90 10.39
C LEU A 281 11.62 23.23 10.75
N THR A 282 11.76 21.92 10.53
CA THR A 282 13.00 21.20 10.76
C THR A 282 14.11 21.66 9.80
N VAL A 283 13.77 21.95 8.55
CA VAL A 283 14.73 22.54 7.59
C VAL A 283 15.10 23.96 8.01
N ALA A 284 14.12 24.82 8.31
CA ALA A 284 14.35 26.19 8.72
C ALA A 284 15.15 26.29 10.03
N ALA A 285 14.89 25.41 11.00
CA ALA A 285 15.62 25.35 12.26
C ALA A 285 17.10 25.00 12.09
N ARG A 286 17.49 24.41 10.94
CA ARG A 286 18.89 24.11 10.61
C ARG A 286 19.61 25.28 9.94
N GLU A 287 18.90 26.34 9.57
CA GLU A 287 19.49 27.56 9.03
C GLU A 287 20.10 28.41 10.15
N THR A 288 21.25 29.01 9.87
CA THR A 288 22.04 29.73 10.87
C THR A 288 21.39 31.09 11.19
N VAL A 289 20.63 31.17 12.29
CA VAL A 289 20.04 32.43 12.77
C VAL A 289 20.99 33.09 13.79
N SER A 290 21.12 34.42 13.84
CA SER A 290 21.98 35.09 14.81
C SER A 290 21.50 34.85 16.26
N ARG A 291 22.45 34.61 17.19
CA ARG A 291 22.15 34.35 18.62
C ARG A 291 21.37 35.50 19.27
N GLN A 292 21.59 36.72 18.82
CA GLN A 292 20.96 37.93 19.34
C GLN A 292 19.46 37.96 19.07
N ILE A 293 19.03 37.59 17.85
CA ILE A 293 17.61 37.49 17.48
C ILE A 293 16.94 36.36 18.28
N ARG A 294 17.62 35.22 18.46
CA ARG A 294 17.09 34.10 19.25
C ARG A 294 16.88 34.45 20.71
N SER A 295 17.81 35.20 21.33
CA SER A 295 17.70 35.59 22.74
C SER A 295 16.52 36.52 23.02
N LEU A 296 16.13 37.36 22.05
CA LEU A 296 15.00 38.29 22.17
C LEU A 296 13.64 37.58 22.12
N LEU A 297 13.52 36.54 21.28
CA LEU A 297 12.26 35.81 21.05
C LEU A 297 12.14 34.51 21.88
N LEU A 298 13.19 34.14 22.62
CA LEU A 298 13.28 32.89 23.37
C LEU A 298 12.06 32.61 24.30
N PRO A 299 11.59 33.56 25.13
CA PRO A 299 10.50 33.27 26.07
C PRO A 299 9.15 33.06 25.36
N GLU A 300 8.87 33.85 24.32
CA GLU A 300 7.63 33.74 23.53
C GLU A 300 7.62 32.46 22.70
N LEU A 301 8.73 32.14 22.03
CA LEU A 301 8.89 30.92 21.27
C LEU A 301 8.84 29.67 22.16
N GLY A 302 9.45 29.71 23.35
CA GLY A 302 9.40 28.61 24.31
C GLY A 302 7.97 28.29 24.76
N ALA A 303 7.15 29.31 25.05
CA ALA A 303 5.75 29.13 25.40
C ALA A 303 4.94 28.54 24.23
N ALA A 304 5.13 29.06 23.02
CA ALA A 304 4.45 28.57 21.81
C ALA A 304 4.83 27.12 21.48
N VAL A 305 6.12 26.78 21.52
CA VAL A 305 6.61 25.41 21.30
C VAL A 305 6.01 24.44 22.31
N LYS A 306 5.94 24.83 23.60
CA LYS A 306 5.35 23.99 24.64
C LYS A 306 3.86 23.74 24.37
N ALA A 307 3.10 24.79 24.02
CA ALA A 307 1.68 24.66 23.70
C ALA A 307 1.44 23.76 22.47
N ILE A 308 2.21 23.95 21.40
CA ILE A 308 2.11 23.13 20.18
C ILE A 308 2.48 21.68 20.47
N THR A 309 3.53 21.44 21.25
CA THR A 309 3.94 20.08 21.63
C THR A 309 2.86 19.37 22.41
N VAL A 310 2.24 20.04 23.38
CA VAL A 310 1.12 19.48 24.15
C VAL A 310 -0.06 19.15 23.24
N ALA A 311 -0.44 20.08 22.35
CA ALA A 311 -1.53 19.88 21.41
C ALA A 311 -1.27 18.72 20.43
N LEU A 312 -0.02 18.54 19.97
CA LEU A 312 0.36 17.41 19.10
C LEU A 312 0.33 16.08 19.86
N ASP A 313 0.79 16.04 21.11
CA ASP A 313 0.79 14.83 21.94
C ASP A 313 -0.63 14.43 22.39
N GLU A 314 -1.52 15.41 22.60
CA GLU A 314 -2.95 15.19 22.86
C GLU A 314 -3.63 14.67 21.60
N LEU A 315 -3.45 15.33 20.46
CA LEU A 315 -3.99 14.88 19.18
C LEU A 315 -3.49 13.48 18.80
N ALA A 316 -2.22 13.13 19.08
CA ALA A 316 -1.69 11.79 18.82
C ALA A 316 -2.34 10.70 19.67
N ARG A 317 -2.76 11.02 20.89
CA ARG A 317 -3.46 10.10 21.80
C ARG A 317 -4.95 10.01 21.50
N GLU A 318 -5.57 11.12 21.16
CA GLU A 318 -7.01 11.21 20.97
C GLU A 318 -7.47 10.76 19.58
N LEU A 319 -6.65 10.97 18.54
CA LEU A 319 -7.03 10.65 17.16
C LEU A 319 -7.45 9.19 16.97
N PRO A 320 -6.73 8.17 17.50
CA PRO A 320 -7.16 6.78 17.40
C PRO A 320 -8.50 6.55 18.11
N THR A 321 -8.68 7.12 19.30
CA THR A 321 -9.92 6.98 20.10
C THR A 321 -11.12 7.72 19.49
N HIS A 322 -10.93 8.91 18.92
CA HIS A 322 -11.98 9.68 18.27
C HIS A 322 -12.45 9.02 16.96
N ILE A 323 -11.53 8.44 16.20
CA ILE A 323 -11.85 7.65 15.00
C ILE A 323 -12.58 6.35 15.39
N ALA A 324 -12.12 5.66 16.44
CA ALA A 324 -12.73 4.43 16.93
C ALA A 324 -14.15 4.64 17.50
N MET A 325 -14.39 5.75 18.21
CA MET A 325 -15.70 6.09 18.78
C MET A 325 -16.66 6.74 17.76
N GLY A 326 -16.22 7.03 16.53
CA GLY A 326 -17.05 7.73 15.54
C GLY A 326 -17.42 9.16 15.94
N ALA A 327 -16.67 9.75 16.89
CA ALA A 327 -16.98 11.03 17.54
C ALA A 327 -16.78 12.26 16.64
N LEU A 328 -16.44 12.07 15.36
CA LEU A 328 -16.54 13.11 14.33
C LEU A 328 -17.99 13.26 13.84
N MET A 329 -19.00 13.13 14.72
CA MET A 329 -20.35 13.59 14.37
C MET A 329 -20.29 15.11 14.18
N PRO A 330 -20.77 15.67 13.06
CA PRO A 330 -21.23 17.05 13.10
C PRO A 330 -22.31 17.09 14.17
N ALA A 331 -22.20 18.02 15.12
CA ALA A 331 -23.30 18.32 16.02
C ALA A 331 -24.56 18.40 15.14
N ALA A 332 -25.54 17.55 15.44
CA ALA A 332 -26.81 17.55 14.72
C ALA A 332 -27.24 19.01 14.63
N ALA A 333 -27.36 19.52 13.41
CA ALA A 333 -28.00 20.79 13.18
C ALA A 333 -29.43 20.61 13.68
N SER A 334 -29.67 21.04 14.91
CA SER A 334 -31.00 21.20 15.46
C SER A 334 -31.66 22.28 14.61
N GLU A 335 -32.58 21.84 13.75
CA GLU A 335 -33.62 22.70 13.19
C GLU A 335 -34.38 23.43 14.31
#